data_AF-A0A3L7TTF0-F1
#
_entry.id   AF-A0A3L7TTF0-F1
#
_cell.length_a   1.000
_cell.length_b   1.000
_cell.length_c   1.000
_cell.angle_alpha   90.00
_cell.angle_beta   90.00
_cell.angle_gamma   90.00
#
_symmetry.space_group_name_H-M   'P 1'
#
loop_
_entity.id
_entity.type
_entity.pdbx_description
1 polymer ?
#
loop_
_entity_poly.entity_id
_entity_poly.type
_entity_poly.pdbx_seq_one_letter_code
_entity_poly.pdbx_strand_id
1 'polypeptide(L)'
;MQRPAPRNPHTRKELLMLTLRTLALAAAATTLGATTSSHAATYGGFTFFAGVARNVVAVNQASNGVSNATSYLRVQTCAGALQYPVWVVGGPVCQATTADYQITMTVIAANQTRVRIAATSATCAIRAVRFGTPNSLCGYDLTNPNPGTVGSLTGFNPVATVLTGGAWNATIQFGNAVRIAGTAAQMDLFNIMNVNFSACFDTGDVFEFVVDTDRLQ
;
A
#
# COMPACT_ATOMS: atom_id res chain seq x y z
N MET A 1 28.48 29.32 70.86
CA MET A 1 27.25 28.98 70.10
C MET A 1 26.94 30.12 69.14
N GLN A 2 27.24 29.98 67.85
CA GLN A 2 26.96 31.00 66.83
C GLN A 2 25.52 30.83 66.32
N ARG A 3 24.72 31.89 66.37
CA ARG A 3 23.39 31.94 65.74
C ARG A 3 23.54 31.90 64.21
N PRO A 4 22.67 31.18 63.47
CA PRO A 4 22.68 31.22 62.01
C PRO A 4 22.23 32.60 61.53
N ALA A 5 22.93 33.14 60.53
CA ALA A 5 22.59 34.41 59.89
C ALA A 5 21.19 34.33 59.22
N PRO A 6 20.44 35.45 59.19
CA PRO A 6 19.12 35.49 58.56
C PRO A 6 19.26 35.24 57.05
N ARG A 7 18.46 34.29 56.54
CA ARG A 7 18.43 33.97 55.10
C ARG A 7 17.85 35.15 54.32
N ASN A 8 18.63 35.69 53.40
CA ASN A 8 18.26 36.82 52.56
C ASN A 8 17.02 36.49 51.69
N PRO A 9 15.93 37.27 51.75
CA PRO A 9 14.72 37.02 50.98
C PRO A 9 14.93 37.15 49.46
N HIS A 10 15.97 37.84 49.01
CA HIS A 10 16.28 38.01 47.58
C HIS A 10 16.76 36.71 46.93
N THR A 11 17.60 35.91 47.60
CA THR A 11 18.05 34.60 47.09
C THR A 11 16.91 33.59 46.97
N ARG A 12 15.87 33.71 47.80
CA ARG A 12 14.69 32.84 47.73
C ARG A 12 13.82 33.15 46.50
N LYS A 13 13.72 34.42 46.11
CA LYS A 13 12.99 34.86 44.91
C LYS A 13 13.69 34.43 43.62
N GLU A 14 15.03 34.51 43.59
CA GLU A 14 15.80 34.06 42.43
C GLU A 14 15.74 32.54 42.23
N LEU A 15 15.81 31.77 43.32
CA LEU A 15 15.68 30.31 43.24
C LEU A 15 14.28 29.89 42.73
N LEU A 16 13.23 30.62 43.15
CA LEU A 16 11.85 30.37 42.74
C LEU A 16 11.61 30.76 41.26
N MET A 17 12.16 31.90 40.81
CA MET A 17 12.09 32.28 39.40
C MET A 17 12.87 31.32 38.50
N LEU A 18 14.02 30.83 38.95
CA LEU A 18 14.82 29.88 38.20
C LEU A 18 14.11 28.52 38.09
N THR A 19 13.45 28.05 39.15
CA THR A 19 12.64 26.82 39.13
C THR A 19 11.36 26.95 38.30
N LEU A 20 10.67 28.10 38.34
CA LEU A 20 9.52 28.32 37.44
C LEU A 20 9.95 28.37 35.97
N ARG A 21 11.10 28.97 35.66
CA ARG A 21 11.63 29.02 34.29
C ARG A 21 12.05 27.65 33.77
N THR A 22 12.65 26.79 34.60
CA THR A 22 12.99 25.42 34.21
C THR A 22 11.76 24.52 34.08
N LEU A 23 10.73 24.67 34.93
CA LEU A 23 9.46 23.96 34.73
C LEU A 23 8.73 24.42 33.45
N ALA A 24 8.73 25.72 33.15
CA ALA A 24 8.11 26.25 31.93
C ALA A 24 8.82 25.77 30.66
N LEU A 25 10.15 25.65 30.69
CA LEU A 25 10.92 25.13 29.56
C LEU A 25 10.74 23.62 29.38
N ALA A 26 10.59 22.86 30.47
CA ALA A 26 10.26 21.43 30.42
C ALA A 26 8.83 21.16 29.92
N ALA A 27 7.86 22.02 30.28
CA ALA A 27 6.48 21.94 29.79
C ALA A 27 6.33 22.37 28.31
N ALA A 28 7.21 23.26 27.83
CA ALA A 28 7.30 23.62 26.42
C ALA A 28 7.98 22.51 25.59
N ALA A 29 8.94 21.78 26.18
CA ALA A 29 9.58 20.64 25.52
C ALA A 29 8.65 19.41 25.41
N THR A 30 7.75 19.20 26.37
CA THR A 30 6.73 18.12 26.28
C THR A 30 5.57 18.46 25.35
N THR A 31 5.33 19.72 25.03
CA THR A 31 4.33 20.13 24.02
C THR A 31 4.88 20.17 22.59
N LEU A 32 6.20 20.16 22.39
CA LEU A 32 6.83 19.95 21.08
C LEU A 32 7.08 18.46 20.72
N GLY A 33 6.81 17.53 21.64
CA GLY A 33 7.00 16.08 21.44
C GLY A 33 5.78 15.31 20.92
N ALA A 34 4.67 15.99 20.62
CA ALA A 34 3.47 15.36 20.08
C ALA A 34 2.88 16.23 18.95
N THR A 35 3.70 16.57 17.95
CA THR A 35 3.15 16.72 16.60
C THR A 35 2.79 15.31 16.13
N THR A 36 1.64 14.80 16.58
CA THR A 36 0.88 13.89 15.74
C THR A 36 0.51 14.70 14.52
N SER A 37 1.37 14.72 13.50
CA SER A 37 0.90 15.13 12.20
C SER A 37 -0.17 14.12 11.84
N SER A 38 -1.42 14.56 11.91
CA SER A 38 -2.60 13.78 11.55
C SER A 38 -2.56 13.60 10.03
N HIS A 39 -1.68 12.73 9.57
CA HIS A 39 -1.66 12.27 8.19
C HIS A 39 -2.74 11.21 8.10
N ALA A 40 -3.81 11.49 7.37
CA ALA A 40 -4.83 10.49 7.08
C ALA A 40 -4.33 9.53 6.00
N ALA A 41 -4.85 8.31 5.98
CA ALA A 41 -4.69 7.38 4.86
C ALA A 41 -4.98 8.08 3.52
N THR A 42 -4.02 8.04 2.60
CA THR A 42 -4.12 8.74 1.31
C THR A 42 -3.70 7.84 0.15
N TYR A 43 -4.35 7.99 -1.01
CA TYR A 43 -3.94 7.35 -2.25
C TYR A 43 -3.05 8.31 -3.05
N GLY A 44 -1.78 7.95 -3.24
CA GLY A 44 -0.79 8.73 -3.99
C GLY A 44 -0.87 8.59 -5.50
N GLY A 45 -1.85 7.81 -6.01
CA GLY A 45 -1.97 7.51 -7.43
C GLY A 45 -1.16 6.27 -7.86
N PHE A 46 -0.92 6.17 -9.15
CA PHE A 46 -0.14 5.08 -9.74
C PHE A 46 1.00 5.61 -10.62
N THR A 47 2.05 4.81 -10.74
CA THR A 47 3.24 5.09 -11.55
C THR A 47 3.72 3.82 -12.26
N PHE A 48 4.80 3.93 -13.01
CA PHE A 48 5.40 2.81 -13.76
C PHE A 48 6.85 2.60 -13.34
N PHE A 49 7.31 1.36 -13.40
CA PHE A 49 8.73 1.04 -13.25
C PHE A 49 9.25 0.26 -14.47
N ALA A 50 10.55 0.39 -14.74
CA ALA A 50 11.17 -0.25 -15.88
C ALA A 50 11.12 -1.78 -15.77
N GLY A 51 10.81 -2.43 -16.88
CA GLY A 51 10.83 -3.89 -17.01
C GLY A 51 10.97 -4.31 -18.47
N VAL A 52 11.48 -5.52 -18.69
CA VAL A 52 11.56 -6.11 -20.03
C VAL A 52 10.16 -6.51 -20.45
N ALA A 53 9.66 -6.06 -21.61
CA ALA A 53 8.33 -6.42 -22.06
C ALA A 53 8.15 -7.94 -22.23
N ARG A 54 7.02 -8.46 -21.77
CA ARG A 54 6.65 -9.86 -21.89
C ARG A 54 5.84 -10.13 -23.15
N ASN A 55 6.22 -11.19 -23.87
CA ASN A 55 5.43 -11.71 -24.97
C ASN A 55 4.41 -12.72 -24.46
N VAL A 56 3.18 -12.58 -24.94
CA VAL A 56 2.08 -13.54 -24.74
C VAL A 56 1.52 -13.94 -26.11
N VAL A 57 0.81 -15.05 -26.15
CA VAL A 57 0.10 -15.55 -27.33
C VAL A 57 -1.24 -14.85 -27.46
N ALA A 58 -1.96 -14.66 -26.35
CA ALA A 58 -3.25 -13.99 -26.35
C ALA A 58 -3.55 -13.25 -25.04
N VAL A 59 -4.47 -12.30 -25.12
CA VAL A 59 -5.05 -11.54 -24.01
C VAL A 59 -6.56 -11.73 -24.08
N ASN A 60 -7.20 -11.99 -22.94
CA ASN A 60 -8.65 -12.11 -22.81
C ASN A 60 -9.10 -11.45 -21.51
N GLN A 61 -10.32 -10.92 -21.48
CA GLN A 61 -10.90 -10.34 -20.25
C GLN A 61 -11.01 -11.37 -19.11
N ALA A 62 -10.63 -10.97 -17.89
CA ALA A 62 -10.77 -11.84 -16.73
C ALA A 62 -12.25 -11.95 -16.34
N SER A 63 -12.74 -13.18 -16.20
CA SER A 63 -14.15 -13.44 -15.87
C SER A 63 -14.36 -14.08 -14.50
N ASN A 64 -13.28 -14.45 -13.80
CA ASN A 64 -13.35 -15.14 -12.51
C ASN A 64 -12.08 -14.98 -11.67
N GLY A 65 -12.17 -15.38 -10.40
CA GLY A 65 -11.05 -15.30 -9.45
C GLY A 65 -9.87 -16.22 -9.82
N VAL A 66 -10.09 -17.27 -10.62
CA VAL A 66 -9.01 -18.16 -11.07
C VAL A 66 -7.99 -17.40 -11.92
N SER A 67 -8.46 -16.51 -12.80
CA SER A 67 -7.58 -15.68 -13.63
C SER A 67 -6.71 -14.77 -12.75
N ASN A 68 -7.32 -14.11 -11.77
CA ASN A 68 -6.62 -13.22 -10.84
C ASN A 68 -5.62 -13.94 -9.92
N ALA A 69 -5.92 -15.17 -9.51
CA ALA A 69 -5.03 -15.99 -8.69
C ALA A 69 -3.69 -16.31 -9.39
N THR A 70 -3.62 -16.21 -10.73
CA THR A 70 -2.36 -16.38 -11.48
C THR A 70 -1.43 -15.17 -11.41
N SER A 71 -1.81 -14.11 -10.70
CA SER A 71 -0.89 -13.02 -10.36
C SER A 71 0.24 -13.50 -9.46
N TYR A 72 0.03 -14.48 -8.57
CA TYR A 72 0.93 -14.79 -7.44
C TYR A 72 1.12 -13.59 -6.50
N LEU A 73 1.25 -13.87 -5.21
CA LEU A 73 1.28 -12.84 -4.17
C LEU A 73 2.58 -12.89 -3.38
N ARG A 74 3.19 -11.73 -3.17
CA ARG A 74 4.32 -11.55 -2.25
C ARG A 74 4.06 -10.33 -1.38
N VAL A 75 4.11 -10.51 -0.06
CA VAL A 75 3.95 -9.44 0.92
C VAL A 75 5.31 -9.19 1.57
N GLN A 76 5.72 -7.92 1.63
CA GLN A 76 6.88 -7.48 2.40
C GLN A 76 6.40 -6.81 3.68
N THR A 77 6.88 -7.30 4.81
CA THR A 77 6.58 -6.73 6.12
C THR A 77 7.42 -5.47 6.37
N CYS A 78 7.03 -4.66 7.35
CA CYS A 78 7.82 -3.52 7.79
C CYS A 78 9.20 -3.87 8.34
N ALA A 79 9.35 -5.06 8.90
CA ALA A 79 10.65 -5.60 9.31
C ALA A 79 11.50 -6.10 8.13
N GLY A 80 10.98 -6.06 6.90
CA GLY A 80 11.66 -6.48 5.68
C GLY A 80 11.52 -7.96 5.34
N ALA A 81 10.79 -8.75 6.14
CA ALA A 81 10.54 -10.15 5.85
C ALA A 81 9.62 -10.31 4.63
N LEU A 82 9.87 -11.33 3.82
CA LEU A 82 9.04 -11.67 2.66
C LEU A 82 8.13 -12.85 2.99
N GLN A 83 6.86 -12.72 2.63
CA GLN A 83 5.85 -13.75 2.76
C GLN A 83 5.20 -14.03 1.40
N TYR A 84 4.81 -15.28 1.17
CA TYR A 84 4.24 -15.75 -0.10
C TYR A 84 2.92 -16.47 0.15
N PRO A 85 1.88 -15.73 0.57
CA PRO A 85 0.60 -16.33 0.88
C PRO A 85 -0.08 -16.90 -0.37
N VAL A 86 -0.84 -17.98 -0.19
CA VAL A 86 -1.47 -18.72 -1.29
C VAL A 86 -2.91 -18.22 -1.50
N TRP A 87 -3.30 -18.08 -2.76
CA TRP A 87 -4.66 -17.76 -3.15
C TRP A 87 -5.60 -18.95 -2.95
N VAL A 88 -6.73 -18.71 -2.30
CA VAL A 88 -7.90 -19.60 -2.29
C VAL A 88 -8.95 -18.98 -3.20
N VAL A 89 -9.46 -19.75 -4.16
CA VAL A 89 -10.42 -19.27 -5.16
C VAL A 89 -11.83 -19.72 -4.82
N GLY A 90 -12.78 -18.78 -4.87
CA GLY A 90 -14.22 -19.03 -4.73
C GLY A 90 -15.00 -18.18 -5.72
N GLY A 91 -15.36 -18.76 -6.87
CA GLY A 91 -16.11 -18.06 -7.92
C GLY A 91 -15.37 -16.83 -8.47
N PRO A 92 -15.92 -15.61 -8.35
CA PRO A 92 -15.26 -14.38 -8.83
C PRO A 92 -14.15 -13.88 -7.88
N VAL A 93 -13.98 -14.51 -6.72
CA VAL A 93 -13.06 -14.06 -5.67
C VAL A 93 -11.82 -14.96 -5.65
N CYS A 94 -10.63 -14.37 -5.52
CA CYS A 94 -9.48 -15.05 -4.93
C CYS A 94 -9.01 -14.30 -3.68
N GLN A 95 -8.72 -15.05 -2.62
CA GLN A 95 -8.39 -14.50 -1.31
C GLN A 95 -7.19 -15.21 -0.70
N ALA A 96 -6.29 -14.45 -0.12
CA ALA A 96 -5.16 -14.91 0.66
C ALA A 96 -5.32 -14.40 2.10
N THR A 97 -5.43 -15.32 3.06
CA THR A 97 -5.64 -14.98 4.48
C THR A 97 -4.52 -15.56 5.32
N THR A 98 -3.96 -14.72 6.18
CA THR A 98 -3.00 -15.10 7.22
C THR A 98 -3.54 -14.66 8.58
N ALA A 99 -2.79 -14.88 9.66
CA ALA A 99 -3.15 -14.33 10.96
C ALA A 99 -3.09 -12.79 11.00
N ASP A 100 -2.26 -12.18 10.14
CA ASP A 100 -1.95 -10.75 10.24
C ASP A 100 -2.62 -9.88 9.18
N TYR A 101 -3.12 -10.47 8.09
CA TYR A 101 -3.83 -9.73 7.05
C TYR A 101 -4.71 -10.63 6.18
N GLN A 102 -5.61 -9.98 5.47
CA GLN A 102 -6.40 -10.54 4.39
C GLN A 102 -6.22 -9.69 3.13
N ILE A 103 -5.92 -10.36 2.02
CA ILE A 103 -5.83 -9.74 0.69
C ILE A 103 -6.82 -10.46 -0.22
N THR A 104 -7.62 -9.70 -0.94
CA THR A 104 -8.69 -10.23 -1.79
C THR A 104 -8.68 -9.54 -3.15
N MET A 105 -8.88 -10.29 -4.23
CA MET A 105 -9.24 -9.77 -5.55
C MET A 105 -10.62 -10.33 -5.94
N THR A 106 -11.56 -9.45 -6.26
CA THR A 106 -12.92 -9.80 -6.64
C THR A 106 -13.25 -9.22 -8.00
N VAL A 107 -13.56 -10.06 -8.98
CA VAL A 107 -14.10 -9.61 -10.27
C VAL A 107 -15.52 -9.08 -10.02
N ILE A 108 -15.74 -7.78 -10.21
CA ILE A 108 -17.02 -7.10 -9.97
C ILE A 108 -17.73 -6.68 -11.26
N ALA A 109 -16.98 -6.52 -12.35
CA ALA A 109 -17.49 -6.37 -13.71
C ALA A 109 -16.45 -6.94 -14.69
N ALA A 110 -16.79 -7.00 -15.98
CA ALA A 110 -15.88 -7.53 -17.01
C ALA A 110 -14.51 -6.84 -17.00
N ASN A 111 -14.49 -5.52 -16.78
CA ASN A 111 -13.32 -4.66 -16.82
C ASN A 111 -12.91 -4.10 -15.45
N GLN A 112 -13.41 -4.71 -14.37
CA GLN A 112 -13.21 -4.22 -13.01
C GLN A 112 -13.02 -5.36 -12.03
N THR A 113 -11.82 -5.39 -11.45
CA THR A 113 -11.47 -6.19 -10.30
C THR A 113 -11.22 -5.26 -9.11
N ARG A 114 -11.96 -5.50 -8.03
CA ARG A 114 -11.71 -4.87 -6.74
C ARG A 114 -10.57 -5.60 -6.03
N VAL A 115 -9.54 -4.86 -5.64
CA VAL A 115 -8.45 -5.35 -4.79
C VAL A 115 -8.62 -4.74 -3.41
N ARG A 116 -8.62 -5.59 -2.37
CA ARG A 116 -8.69 -5.17 -0.96
C ARG A 116 -7.52 -5.74 -0.19
N ILE A 117 -6.81 -4.89 0.53
CA ILE A 117 -5.75 -5.24 1.49
C ILE A 117 -6.22 -4.76 2.86
N ALA A 118 -6.30 -5.66 3.83
CA ALA A 118 -6.69 -5.33 5.20
C ALA A 118 -5.72 -5.99 6.19
N ALA A 119 -5.14 -5.18 7.07
CA ALA A 119 -4.26 -5.66 8.12
C ALA A 119 -5.07 -5.90 9.40
N THR A 120 -4.91 -7.10 9.95
CA THR A 120 -5.66 -7.61 11.11
C THR A 120 -4.79 -7.74 12.35
N SER A 121 -3.46 -7.61 12.22
CA SER A 121 -2.53 -7.63 13.35
C SER A 121 -1.33 -6.70 13.15
N ALA A 122 -0.81 -6.17 14.26
CA ALA A 122 0.31 -5.23 14.29
C ALA A 122 1.65 -5.98 14.30
N THR A 123 1.62 -7.28 14.63
CA THR A 123 2.79 -8.16 14.67
C THR A 123 3.45 -8.32 13.30
N CYS A 124 2.72 -8.09 12.22
CA CYS A 124 3.22 -8.22 10.86
C CYS A 124 2.69 -7.10 9.96
N ALA A 125 2.95 -5.85 10.36
CA ALA A 125 2.60 -4.69 9.55
C ALA A 125 3.21 -4.78 8.14
N ILE A 126 2.45 -4.37 7.14
CA ILE A 126 2.78 -4.47 5.72
C ILE A 126 3.52 -3.22 5.28
N ARG A 127 4.59 -3.40 4.51
CA ARG A 127 5.30 -2.31 3.82
C ARG A 127 4.97 -2.26 2.33
N ALA A 128 4.84 -3.41 1.69
CA ALA A 128 4.47 -3.51 0.29
C ALA A 128 3.79 -4.84 -0.01
N VAL A 129 2.91 -4.82 -1.01
CA VAL A 129 2.29 -6.02 -1.59
C VAL A 129 2.60 -6.04 -3.07
N ARG A 130 3.11 -7.16 -3.55
CA ARG A 130 3.33 -7.40 -4.97
C ARG A 130 2.36 -8.46 -5.45
N PHE A 131 1.65 -8.11 -6.49
CA PHE A 131 0.88 -9.01 -7.33
C PHE A 131 1.65 -9.15 -8.64
N GLY A 132 1.86 -10.37 -9.10
CA GLY A 132 2.61 -10.58 -10.33
C GLY A 132 4.04 -11.04 -10.14
N THR A 133 4.50 -11.80 -11.11
CA THR A 133 5.85 -12.27 -11.39
C THR A 133 6.07 -12.11 -12.89
N PRO A 134 7.31 -12.17 -13.39
CA PRO A 134 7.57 -12.02 -14.82
C PRO A 134 6.77 -12.96 -15.72
N ASN A 135 6.33 -14.11 -15.21
CA ASN A 135 5.55 -15.12 -15.92
C ASN A 135 4.07 -15.22 -15.49
N SER A 136 3.55 -14.28 -14.67
CA SER A 136 2.15 -14.31 -14.21
C SER A 136 1.15 -14.25 -15.35
N LEU A 137 0.07 -15.02 -15.25
CA LEU A 137 -0.99 -15.06 -16.27
C LEU A 137 -2.12 -14.07 -16.02
N CYS A 138 -1.97 -13.21 -15.02
CA CYS A 138 -2.85 -12.07 -14.76
C CYS A 138 -2.18 -10.82 -15.32
N GLY A 139 -2.90 -10.11 -16.18
CA GLY A 139 -2.57 -8.76 -16.62
C GLY A 139 -3.38 -7.73 -15.85
N TYR A 140 -2.89 -6.51 -15.81
CA TYR A 140 -3.53 -5.31 -15.28
C TYR A 140 -3.64 -4.33 -16.42
N ASP A 141 -4.87 -4.06 -16.87
CA ASP A 141 -5.10 -3.22 -18.04
C ASP A 141 -5.54 -1.81 -17.66
N LEU A 142 -4.91 -0.83 -18.28
CA LEU A 142 -5.10 0.58 -17.97
C LEU A 142 -5.92 1.28 -19.06
N THR A 143 -6.54 2.41 -18.72
CA THR A 143 -7.52 3.07 -19.59
C THR A 143 -6.92 3.73 -20.83
N ASN A 144 -5.60 3.92 -20.92
CA ASN A 144 -5.01 4.59 -22.09
C ASN A 144 -3.60 4.08 -22.42
N PRO A 145 -3.34 3.75 -23.70
CA PRO A 145 -4.32 3.54 -24.78
C PRO A 145 -5.29 2.39 -24.46
N ASN A 146 -6.59 2.51 -24.79
CA ASN A 146 -7.53 1.40 -24.61
C ASN A 146 -8.60 1.30 -25.73
N PRO A 147 -8.69 0.15 -26.44
CA PRO A 147 -7.73 -0.94 -26.38
C PRO A 147 -6.40 -0.47 -27.01
N GLY A 148 -5.33 -0.50 -26.23
CA GLY A 148 -3.99 -0.19 -26.71
C GLY A 148 -3.28 -1.47 -27.13
N THR A 149 -3.25 -2.46 -26.24
CA THR A 149 -2.68 -3.79 -26.49
C THR A 149 -3.62 -4.64 -27.33
N VAL A 150 -3.09 -5.23 -28.40
CA VAL A 150 -3.82 -6.13 -29.28
C VAL A 150 -4.46 -7.26 -28.47
N GLY A 151 -5.76 -7.48 -28.67
CA GLY A 151 -6.52 -8.51 -27.96
C GLY A 151 -7.11 -8.06 -26.63
N SER A 152 -6.60 -6.99 -26.01
CA SER A 152 -7.36 -6.33 -24.94
C SER A 152 -8.58 -5.62 -25.53
N LEU A 153 -9.67 -5.57 -24.76
CA LEU A 153 -10.95 -4.99 -25.14
C LEU A 153 -11.26 -3.72 -24.37
N THR A 154 -10.93 -3.69 -23.08
CA THR A 154 -11.15 -2.56 -22.18
C THR A 154 -10.08 -2.53 -21.08
N GLY A 155 -9.80 -1.34 -20.52
CA GLY A 155 -8.90 -1.13 -19.39
C GLY A 155 -9.43 -0.08 -18.41
N PHE A 156 -8.99 -0.16 -17.15
CA PHE A 156 -9.49 0.66 -16.04
C PHE A 156 -8.34 1.05 -15.10
N ASN A 157 -8.01 2.34 -15.08
CA ASN A 157 -7.00 2.88 -14.18
C ASN A 157 -7.38 2.67 -12.70
N PRO A 158 -6.41 2.44 -11.80
CA PRO A 158 -6.72 2.21 -10.41
C PRO A 158 -7.40 3.40 -9.72
N VAL A 159 -8.61 3.16 -9.21
CA VAL A 159 -9.38 4.13 -8.41
C VAL A 159 -9.55 3.59 -7.00
N ALA A 160 -9.04 4.32 -6.01
CA ALA A 160 -9.22 3.96 -4.60
C ALA A 160 -10.68 4.14 -4.18
N THR A 161 -11.23 3.14 -3.48
CA THR A 161 -12.63 3.10 -3.02
C THR A 161 -12.73 3.12 -1.50
N VAL A 162 -11.73 2.60 -0.78
CA VAL A 162 -11.67 2.65 0.69
C VAL A 162 -10.25 2.96 1.13
N LEU A 163 -10.13 3.94 2.03
CA LEU A 163 -8.92 4.26 2.77
C LEU A 163 -9.31 4.46 4.23
N THR A 164 -8.87 3.58 5.12
CA THR A 164 -9.24 3.65 6.54
C THR A 164 -8.09 3.20 7.40
N GLY A 165 -7.98 3.79 8.59
CA GLY A 165 -6.92 3.51 9.56
C GLY A 165 -5.62 4.26 9.25
N GLY A 166 -4.84 4.51 10.31
CA GLY A 166 -3.42 4.83 10.19
C GLY A 166 -3.05 6.14 9.49
N ALA A 167 -1.73 6.31 9.38
CA ALA A 167 -1.06 7.46 8.80
C ALA A 167 -0.08 7.02 7.71
N TRP A 168 -0.61 6.63 6.55
CA TRP A 168 0.14 6.08 5.43
C TRP A 168 -0.35 6.63 4.09
N ASN A 169 0.52 6.61 3.08
CA ASN A 169 0.19 6.81 1.68
C ASN A 169 0.38 5.51 0.91
N ALA A 170 -0.59 5.13 0.08
CA ALA A 170 -0.47 4.01 -0.84
C ALA A 170 -0.17 4.50 -2.26
N THR A 171 0.88 3.97 -2.89
CA THR A 171 1.19 4.20 -4.31
C THR A 171 1.20 2.87 -5.06
N ILE A 172 0.51 2.82 -6.20
CA ILE A 172 0.50 1.64 -7.06
C ILE A 172 1.57 1.78 -8.15
N GLN A 173 2.28 0.70 -8.46
CA GLN A 173 3.32 0.70 -9.49
C GLN A 173 3.13 -0.47 -10.44
N PHE A 174 3.00 -0.18 -11.72
CA PHE A 174 2.92 -1.18 -12.77
C PHE A 174 4.25 -1.37 -13.47
N GLY A 175 4.51 -2.59 -13.93
CA GLY A 175 5.70 -2.88 -14.71
C GLY A 175 5.62 -4.21 -15.42
N ASN A 176 6.63 -4.47 -16.25
CA ASN A 176 6.67 -5.58 -17.19
C ASN A 176 5.45 -5.54 -18.14
N ALA A 177 5.52 -4.57 -19.06
CA ALA A 177 4.50 -4.36 -20.08
C ALA A 177 4.29 -5.63 -20.91
N VAL A 178 3.05 -5.91 -21.26
CA VAL A 178 2.65 -7.10 -22.01
C VAL A 178 2.44 -6.72 -23.47
N ARG A 179 2.79 -7.64 -24.37
CA ARG A 179 2.51 -7.52 -25.80
C ARG A 179 2.24 -8.90 -26.39
N ILE A 180 1.51 -8.92 -27.50
CA ILE A 180 1.43 -10.11 -28.34
C ILE A 180 2.73 -10.23 -29.15
N ALA A 181 3.22 -11.46 -29.35
CA ALA A 181 4.42 -11.69 -30.15
C ALA A 181 4.30 -11.04 -31.54
N GLY A 182 5.30 -10.25 -31.92
CA GLY A 182 5.31 -9.51 -33.19
C GLY A 182 4.68 -8.12 -33.14
N THR A 183 4.11 -7.68 -32.00
CA THR A 183 3.59 -6.31 -31.84
C THR A 183 4.50 -5.45 -30.96
N ALA A 184 4.33 -4.12 -31.02
CA ALA A 184 4.90 -3.23 -30.01
C ALA A 184 4.09 -3.33 -28.71
N ALA A 185 4.74 -3.09 -27.56
CA ALA A 185 4.04 -2.92 -26.28
C ALA A 185 3.44 -1.51 -26.22
N GLN A 186 2.19 -1.42 -25.80
CA GLN A 186 1.40 -0.17 -25.83
C GLN A 186 1.34 0.53 -24.46
N MET A 187 2.05 -0.04 -23.47
CA MET A 187 2.23 0.52 -22.11
C MET A 187 0.91 0.78 -21.36
N ASP A 188 -0.11 0.00 -21.67
CA ASP A 188 -1.42 -0.05 -21.02
C ASP A 188 -1.63 -1.36 -20.24
N LEU A 189 -1.11 -2.49 -20.74
CA LEU A 189 -1.23 -3.80 -20.11
C LEU A 189 0.07 -4.22 -19.43
N PHE A 190 0.00 -4.62 -18.15
CA PHE A 190 1.16 -4.99 -17.33
C PHE A 190 0.89 -6.29 -16.57
N ASN A 191 1.90 -7.13 -16.27
CA ASN A 191 1.67 -8.35 -15.48
C ASN A 191 2.26 -8.30 -14.06
N ILE A 192 2.78 -7.14 -13.64
CA ILE A 192 3.22 -6.89 -12.27
C ILE A 192 2.60 -5.59 -11.77
N MET A 193 2.01 -5.66 -10.58
CA MET A 193 1.50 -4.54 -9.82
C MET A 193 2.06 -4.58 -8.40
N ASN A 194 2.74 -3.52 -7.97
CA ASN A 194 3.15 -3.34 -6.57
C ASN A 194 2.28 -2.28 -5.92
N VAL A 195 1.81 -2.54 -4.71
CA VAL A 195 1.20 -1.57 -3.80
C VAL A 195 2.23 -1.26 -2.73
N ASN A 196 2.70 -0.02 -2.66
CA ASN A 196 3.72 0.40 -1.71
C ASN A 196 3.11 1.36 -0.69
N PHE A 197 3.40 1.14 0.58
CA PHE A 197 2.99 2.03 1.67
C PHE A 197 4.18 2.88 2.12
N SER A 198 3.95 4.18 2.33
CA SER A 198 4.99 5.12 2.80
C SER A 198 5.43 4.85 4.24
N ALA A 199 4.51 4.34 5.05
CA ALA A 199 4.70 3.91 6.43
C ALA A 199 4.17 2.47 6.59
N CYS A 200 4.21 1.95 7.81
CA CYS A 200 3.64 0.65 8.11
C CYS A 200 2.12 0.67 8.01
N PHE A 201 1.58 -0.28 7.25
CA PHE A 201 0.16 -0.56 7.13
C PHE A 201 -0.18 -1.70 8.11
N ASP A 202 -0.88 -1.38 9.20
CA ASP A 202 -1.02 -2.24 10.38
C ASP A 202 -2.47 -2.40 10.86
N THR A 203 -2.68 -2.95 12.06
CA THR A 203 -4.01 -3.38 12.53
C THR A 203 -5.08 -2.32 12.34
N GLY A 204 -6.13 -2.66 11.60
CA GLY A 204 -7.26 -1.77 11.36
C GLY A 204 -7.12 -0.93 10.09
N ASP A 205 -5.94 -0.96 9.46
CA ASP A 205 -5.72 -0.34 8.16
C ASP A 205 -6.39 -1.15 7.06
N VAL A 206 -7.09 -0.44 6.17
CA VAL A 206 -7.74 -0.99 4.98
C VAL A 206 -7.45 -0.09 3.78
N PHE A 207 -6.98 -0.71 2.71
CA PHE A 207 -6.85 -0.09 1.39
C PHE A 207 -7.61 -0.91 0.36
N GLU A 208 -8.55 -0.28 -0.32
CA GLU A 208 -9.32 -0.87 -1.40
C GLU A 208 -9.26 0.01 -2.64
N PHE A 209 -9.11 -0.61 -3.80
CA PHE A 209 -9.16 0.05 -5.10
C PHE A 209 -9.73 -0.88 -6.17
N VAL A 210 -10.14 -0.31 -7.30
CA VAL A 210 -10.62 -1.04 -8.48
C VAL A 210 -9.64 -0.82 -9.63
N VAL A 211 -9.29 -1.90 -10.34
CA VAL A 211 -8.42 -1.92 -11.53
C VAL A 211 -8.95 -2.95 -12.52
N ASP A 212 -8.65 -2.83 -13.81
CA ASP A 212 -8.96 -3.91 -14.75
C ASP A 212 -7.92 -5.04 -14.69
N THR A 213 -8.38 -6.27 -14.86
CA THR A 213 -7.53 -7.44 -14.94
C THR A 213 -7.87 -8.27 -16.16
N ASP A 214 -6.84 -8.69 -16.87
CA ASP A 214 -6.95 -9.60 -18.00
C ASP A 214 -6.30 -10.95 -17.71
N ARG A 215 -6.73 -11.98 -18.42
CA ARG A 215 -6.06 -13.26 -18.53
C ARG A 215 -5.09 -13.25 -19.71
N LEU A 216 -3.83 -13.56 -19.40
CA LEU A 216 -2.73 -13.72 -20.35
C LEU A 216 -2.52 -15.20 -20.67
N GLN A 217 -2.21 -15.52 -21.92
CA GLN A 217 -1.97 -16.89 -22.40
C GLN A 217 -0.65 -16.99 -23.17
#